data_AF-W0B7G4-F1
#
_entry.id   AF-W0B7G4-F1
#
_cell.length_a   1.000
_cell.length_b   1.000
_cell.length_c   1.000
_cell.angle_alpha   90.00
_cell.angle_beta   90.00
_cell.angle_gamma   90.00
#
_symmetry.space_group_name_H-M   'P 1'
#
loop_
_entity.id
_entity.type
_entity.pdbx_description
1 polymer ?
#
loop_
_entity_poly.entity_id
_entity_poly.type
_entity_poly.pdbx_seq_one_letter_code
_entity_poly.pdbx_strand_id
1 'polypeptide(L)'
;MSSSSKDTFKAERRIDLLFSKFAAFYGHVWRSQFKDEVFLKFAKKEWQEALADFTDAVLTKAILNCREFYELPPTLPQMLYCCRQIRKQESFYVVKDVYQPANKAVVSSCLQKCKELLAK
;
A
#
# COMPACT_ATOMS: atom_id res chain seq x y z
N MET A 1 11.30 28.50 -9.25
CA MET A 1 11.19 27.46 -10.32
C MET A 1 12.02 26.19 -10.04
N SER A 2 12.47 25.91 -8.80
CA SER A 2 13.35 24.75 -8.50
C SER A 2 12.62 23.49 -8.00
N SER A 3 11.35 23.59 -7.56
CA SER A 3 10.62 22.44 -6.99
C SER A 3 10.30 21.36 -8.03
N SER A 4 9.85 21.76 -9.24
CA SER A 4 9.43 20.80 -10.27
C SER A 4 10.53 19.78 -10.62
N SER A 5 11.78 20.23 -10.80
CA SER A 5 12.88 19.33 -11.14
C SER A 5 13.27 18.35 -10.02
N LYS A 6 13.11 18.74 -8.75
CA LYS A 6 13.43 17.87 -7.61
C LYS A 6 12.38 16.76 -7.45
N ASP A 7 11.11 17.10 -7.69
CA ASP A 7 10.00 16.16 -7.59
C ASP A 7 10.06 15.11 -8.72
N THR A 8 10.38 15.53 -9.95
CA THR A 8 10.59 14.61 -11.07
C THR A 8 11.73 13.62 -10.81
N PHE A 9 12.86 14.10 -10.31
CA PHE A 9 14.01 13.25 -10.00
C PHE A 9 13.72 12.24 -8.89
N LYS A 10 12.90 12.63 -7.90
CA LYS A 10 12.44 11.71 -6.86
C LYS A 10 11.53 10.63 -7.46
N ALA A 11 10.60 10.99 -8.34
CA ALA A 11 9.70 10.06 -9.01
C ALA A 11 10.45 9.06 -9.90
N GLU A 12 11.42 9.53 -10.69
CA GLU A 12 12.29 8.68 -11.53
C GLU A 12 13.05 7.65 -10.68
N ARG A 13 13.71 8.10 -9.61
CA ARG A 13 14.44 7.22 -8.67
C ARG A 13 13.55 6.14 -8.06
N ARG A 14 12.31 6.47 -7.76
CA ARG A 14 11.34 5.51 -7.21
C ARG A 14 11.00 4.42 -8.22
N ILE A 15 10.82 4.76 -9.50
CA ILE A 15 10.54 3.77 -10.54
C ILE A 15 11.79 2.93 -10.84
N ASP A 16 12.98 3.53 -10.85
CA ASP A 16 14.24 2.79 -10.97
C ASP A 16 14.40 1.75 -9.85
N LEU A 17 14.05 2.13 -8.62
CA LEU A 17 14.06 1.21 -7.49
C LEU A 17 13.04 0.08 -7.66
N LEU A 18 11.83 0.36 -8.15
CA LEU A 18 10.83 -0.66 -8.46
C LEU A 18 11.37 -1.66 -9.48
N PHE A 19 11.89 -1.19 -10.61
CA PHE A 19 12.43 -2.04 -11.66
C PHE A 19 13.61 -2.87 -11.16
N SER A 20 14.49 -2.29 -10.34
CA SER A 20 15.62 -3.00 -9.74
C SER A 20 15.17 -4.09 -8.77
N LYS A 21 14.16 -3.81 -7.94
CA LYS A 21 13.57 -4.80 -7.03
C LYS A 21 12.91 -5.93 -7.80
N PHE A 22 12.14 -5.64 -8.84
CA PHE A 22 11.50 -6.67 -9.66
C PHE A 22 12.51 -7.50 -10.46
N ALA A 23 13.61 -6.90 -10.91
CA ALA A 23 14.73 -7.65 -11.47
C ALA A 23 15.33 -8.61 -10.41
N ALA A 24 15.46 -8.18 -9.15
CA ALA A 24 15.95 -9.05 -8.08
C ALA A 24 14.95 -10.17 -7.71
N PHE A 25 13.64 -9.87 -7.67
CA PHE A 25 12.60 -10.83 -7.26
C PHE A 25 12.32 -11.89 -8.34
N TYR A 26 12.17 -11.45 -9.59
CA TYR A 26 11.68 -12.29 -10.68
C TYR A 26 12.79 -12.71 -11.66
N GLY A 27 14.04 -12.30 -11.39
CA GLY A 27 15.19 -12.82 -12.10
C GLY A 27 15.15 -12.55 -13.61
N HIS A 28 15.28 -13.63 -14.39
CA HIS A 28 15.29 -13.59 -15.84
C HIS A 28 13.92 -13.19 -16.43
N VAL A 29 12.82 -13.55 -15.78
CA VAL A 29 11.45 -13.29 -16.28
C VAL A 29 11.20 -11.78 -16.43
N TRP A 30 11.70 -10.98 -15.49
CA TRP A 30 11.62 -9.52 -15.60
C TRP A 30 12.67 -8.95 -16.55
N ARG A 31 13.94 -9.34 -16.40
CA ARG A 31 15.05 -8.78 -17.20
C ARG A 31 14.87 -9.01 -18.71
N SER A 32 14.32 -10.15 -19.10
CA SER A 32 14.13 -10.50 -20.51
C SER A 32 13.08 -9.65 -21.22
N GLN A 33 12.15 -9.01 -20.49
CA GLN A 33 11.14 -8.11 -21.06
C GLN A 33 11.70 -6.74 -21.46
N PHE A 34 12.83 -6.33 -20.89
CA PHE A 34 13.38 -4.97 -21.02
C PHE A 34 14.82 -4.96 -21.55
N LYS A 35 15.11 -5.81 -22.54
CA LYS A 35 16.45 -5.88 -23.18
C LYS A 35 16.77 -4.65 -24.03
N ASP A 36 15.75 -4.06 -24.64
CA ASP A 36 15.87 -2.86 -25.45
C ASP A 36 15.86 -1.63 -24.54
N GLU A 37 16.92 -0.83 -24.59
CA GLU A 37 17.06 0.37 -23.75
C GLU A 37 16.05 1.47 -24.07
N VAL A 38 15.66 1.60 -25.34
CA VAL A 38 14.64 2.57 -25.78
C VAL A 38 13.29 2.16 -25.21
N PHE A 39 12.94 0.88 -25.33
CA PHE A 39 11.72 0.34 -24.74
C PHE A 39 11.75 0.42 -23.22
N LEU A 40 12.87 0.14 -22.56
CA LEU A 40 13.00 0.25 -21.10
C LEU A 40 12.76 1.70 -20.63
N LYS A 41 13.33 2.70 -21.31
CA LYS A 41 13.09 4.11 -21.01
C LYS A 41 11.62 4.47 -21.17
N PHE A 42 11.00 4.03 -22.27
CA PHE A 42 9.57 4.23 -22.51
C PHE A 42 8.72 3.58 -21.41
N ALA A 43 8.97 2.31 -21.08
CA ALA A 43 8.24 1.60 -20.04
C ALA A 43 8.38 2.28 -18.68
N LYS A 44 9.58 2.70 -18.27
CA LYS A 44 9.75 3.43 -17.00
C LYS A 44 8.93 4.72 -16.96
N LYS A 45 8.84 5.45 -18.07
CA LYS A 45 8.01 6.65 -18.18
C LYS A 45 6.52 6.33 -18.00
N GLU A 46 6.01 5.30 -18.68
CA GLU A 46 4.61 4.85 -18.52
C GLU A 46 4.31 4.42 -17.08
N TRP A 47 5.24 3.69 -16.44
CA TRP A 47 5.09 3.29 -15.04
C TRP A 47 5.14 4.48 -14.09
N GLN A 48 5.96 5.50 -14.38
CA GLN A 48 6.03 6.72 -13.60
C GLN A 48 4.72 7.50 -13.66
N GLU A 49 4.20 7.73 -14.86
CA GLU A 49 2.95 8.47 -15.08
C GLU A 49 1.78 7.74 -14.42
N ALA A 50 1.65 6.44 -14.64
CA ALA A 50 0.57 5.64 -14.07
C ALA A 50 0.60 5.58 -12.53
N LEU A 51 1.79 5.58 -11.93
CA LEU A 51 1.97 5.45 -10.48
C LEU A 51 2.16 6.78 -9.74
N ALA A 52 2.06 7.92 -10.45
CA ALA A 52 2.30 9.25 -9.90
C ALA A 52 1.38 9.59 -8.71
N ASP A 53 0.12 9.15 -8.75
CA ASP A 53 -0.91 9.46 -7.75
C ASP A 53 -0.79 8.65 -6.44
N PHE A 54 0.19 7.74 -6.35
CA PHE A 54 0.39 6.92 -5.16
C PHE A 54 1.57 7.42 -4.34
N THR A 55 1.45 7.38 -3.01
CA THR A 55 2.54 7.73 -2.10
C THR A 55 3.65 6.68 -2.13
N ASP A 56 4.86 7.06 -1.68
CA ASP A 56 5.99 6.14 -1.60
C ASP A 56 5.73 4.96 -0.66
N ALA A 57 4.92 5.16 0.38
CA ALA A 57 4.50 4.12 1.31
C ALA A 57 3.61 3.08 0.63
N VAL A 58 2.58 3.52 -0.12
CA VAL A 58 1.70 2.64 -0.90
C VAL A 58 2.50 1.85 -1.92
N LEU A 59 3.42 2.50 -2.66
CA LEU A 59 4.22 1.78 -3.65
C LEU A 59 5.16 0.76 -2.99
N THR A 60 5.83 1.13 -1.90
CA THR A 60 6.73 0.22 -1.18
C THR A 60 5.98 -1.02 -0.71
N LYS A 61 4.79 -0.84 -0.13
CA LYS A 61 3.93 -1.94 0.31
C LYS A 61 3.45 -2.80 -0.86
N ALA A 62 3.09 -2.19 -1.99
CA ALA A 62 2.69 -2.91 -3.19
C ALA A 62 3.83 -3.77 -3.75
N ILE A 63 5.06 -3.24 -3.80
CA ILE A 63 6.26 -3.97 -4.23
C ILE A 63 6.51 -5.19 -3.32
N LEU A 64 6.35 -5.03 -2.01
CA LEU A 64 6.51 -6.13 -1.06
C LEU A 64 5.40 -7.18 -1.21
N ASN A 65 4.14 -6.77 -1.37
CA ASN A 65 3.04 -7.69 -1.66
C ASN A 65 3.30 -8.50 -2.94
N CYS A 66 3.83 -7.87 -3.98
CA CYS A 66 4.21 -8.59 -5.20
C CYS A 66 5.28 -9.65 -4.93
N ARG A 67 6.31 -9.33 -4.14
CA ARG A 67 7.34 -10.29 -3.72
C ARG A 67 6.76 -11.49 -2.97
N GLU A 68 5.79 -11.26 -2.08
CA GLU A 68 5.29 -12.28 -1.16
C GLU A 68 4.24 -13.20 -1.82
N PHE A 69 3.40 -12.66 -2.71
CA PHE A 69 2.21 -13.38 -3.18
C PHE A 69 2.18 -13.67 -4.68
N TYR A 70 3.08 -13.11 -5.48
CA TYR A 70 3.05 -13.26 -6.93
C TYR A 70 4.23 -14.11 -7.39
N GLU A 71 3.94 -15.24 -8.05
CA GLU A 71 4.96 -16.10 -8.66
C GLU A 71 5.63 -15.44 -9.87
N LEU A 72 4.89 -14.58 -10.57
CA LEU A 72 5.33 -13.88 -11.78
C LEU A 72 5.32 -12.36 -11.56
N PRO A 73 6.16 -11.60 -12.28
CA PRO A 73 6.16 -10.15 -12.17
C PRO A 73 4.79 -9.58 -12.55
N PRO A 74 4.26 -8.61 -11.79
CA PRO A 74 3.00 -7.98 -12.13
C PRO A 74 3.14 -7.13 -13.39
N THR A 75 2.10 -7.13 -14.20
CA THR A 75 1.91 -6.13 -15.27
C THR A 75 1.60 -4.76 -14.66
N LEU A 76 1.76 -3.68 -15.44
CA LEU A 76 1.43 -2.33 -14.98
C LEU A 76 -0.03 -2.20 -14.48
N PRO A 77 -1.06 -2.74 -15.18
CA PRO A 77 -2.44 -2.72 -14.68
C PRO A 77 -2.62 -3.49 -13.36
N GLN A 78 -1.94 -4.62 -13.18
CA GLN A 78 -1.99 -5.38 -11.92
C GLN A 78 -1.33 -4.59 -10.78
N MET A 79 -0.22 -3.91 -11.06
CA MET A 79 0.44 -3.04 -10.09
C MET A 79 -0.47 -1.87 -9.66
N LEU A 80 -1.13 -1.23 -10.62
CA LEU A 80 -2.13 -0.18 -10.36
C LEU A 80 -3.26 -0.69 -9.46
N TYR A 81 -3.77 -1.89 -9.76
CA TYR A 81 -4.80 -2.51 -8.94
C TYR A 81 -4.30 -2.76 -7.52
N CYS A 82 -3.09 -3.30 -7.35
CA CYS A 82 -2.48 -3.52 -6.03
C CYS A 82 -2.37 -2.22 -5.22
N CYS A 83 -1.84 -1.15 -5.83
CA CYS A 83 -1.74 0.17 -5.19
C CYS A 83 -3.10 0.73 -4.79
N ARG A 84 -4.14 0.57 -5.63
CA ARG A 84 -5.51 1.01 -5.30
C ARG A 84 -6.09 0.24 -4.12
N GLN A 85 -5.87 -1.07 -4.04
CA GLN A 85 -6.34 -1.88 -2.91
C GLN A 85 -5.65 -1.48 -1.60
N ILE A 86 -4.34 -1.25 -1.63
CA ILE A 86 -3.58 -0.80 -0.45
C ILE A 86 -4.07 0.58 0.01
N ARG A 87 -4.19 1.54 -0.91
CA ARG A 87 -4.71 2.88 -0.59
C ARG A 87 -6.12 2.82 -0.01
N LYS A 88 -6.98 1.95 -0.55
CA LYS A 88 -8.33 1.72 -0.02
C LYS A 88 -8.26 1.23 1.42
N GLN A 89 -7.43 0.22 1.72
CA GLN A 89 -7.25 -0.29 3.09
C GLN A 89 -6.76 0.80 4.06
N GLU A 90 -5.84 1.66 3.62
CA GLU A 90 -5.33 2.78 4.43
C GLU A 90 -6.40 3.86 4.67
N SER A 91 -7.29 4.09 3.71
CA SER A 91 -8.41 5.05 3.86
C SER A 91 -9.49 4.57 4.82
N PHE A 92 -9.62 3.26 5.06
CA PHE A 92 -10.49 2.68 6.09
C PHE A 92 -9.85 2.73 7.49
N TYR A 93 -9.06 3.76 7.80
CA TYR A 93 -8.57 3.99 9.14
C TYR A 93 -9.78 4.13 10.10
N VAL A 94 -9.99 3.10 10.90
CA VAL A 94 -11.00 3.08 11.97
C VAL A 94 -10.64 4.22 12.91
N VAL A 95 -11.53 5.19 13.06
CA VAL A 95 -11.44 6.20 14.11
C VAL A 95 -11.22 5.43 15.41
N LYS A 96 -10.06 5.63 16.06
CA LYS A 96 -9.89 5.15 17.43
C LYS A 96 -10.93 5.88 18.24
N ASP A 97 -12.04 5.20 18.52
CA ASP A 97 -13.14 5.78 19.27
C ASP A 97 -12.55 6.32 20.58
N VAL A 98 -12.79 7.61 20.85
CA VAL A 98 -12.30 8.22 22.08
C VAL A 98 -12.99 7.44 23.20
N TYR A 99 -12.21 6.73 24.02
CA TYR A 99 -12.76 5.90 25.09
C TYR A 99 -13.73 6.74 25.94
N GLN A 100 -15.02 6.45 25.81
CA GLN A 100 -16.06 7.05 26.63
C GLN A 100 -16.38 6.10 27.77
N PRO A 101 -16.07 6.45 29.03
CA PRO A 101 -16.41 5.61 30.17
C PRO A 101 -17.93 5.40 30.22
N ALA A 102 -18.36 4.16 30.42
CA ALA A 102 -19.78 3.85 30.59
C ALA A 102 -20.37 4.60 31.80
N ASN A 103 -21.65 4.98 31.71
CA ASN A 103 -22.35 5.67 32.79
C ASN A 103 -22.38 4.79 34.06
N LYS A 104 -21.76 5.28 35.14
CA LYS A 104 -21.63 4.57 36.42
C LYS A 104 -22.97 4.10 36.99
N ALA A 105 -24.04 4.87 36.84
CA ALA A 105 -25.37 4.49 37.36
C ALA A 105 -25.94 3.26 36.64
N VAL A 106 -25.72 3.18 35.32
CA VAL A 106 -26.16 2.04 34.50
C VAL A 106 -25.35 0.79 34.85
N VAL A 107 -24.03 0.93 34.98
CA VAL A 107 -23.14 -0.17 35.37
C VAL A 107 -23.54 -0.76 36.72
N SER A 108 -23.78 0.09 37.72
CA SER A 108 -24.23 -0.34 39.05
C SER A 108 -25.58 -1.07 39.01
N SER A 109 -26.54 -0.57 38.24
CA SER A 109 -27.86 -1.21 38.08
C SER A 109 -27.77 -2.60 37.43
N CYS A 110 -26.96 -2.72 36.36
CA CYS A 110 -26.70 -4.01 35.72
C CYS A 110 -26.01 -5.01 36.66
N LEU A 111 -24.97 -4.57 37.39
CA LEU A 111 -24.28 -5.41 38.37
C LEU A 111 -25.20 -5.90 39.48
N GLN A 112 -26.12 -5.04 39.94
CA GLN A 112 -27.08 -5.41 40.97
C GLN A 112 -28.07 -6.48 40.47
N LYS A 113 -28.61 -6.32 39.25
CA LYS A 113 -29.45 -7.35 38.63
C LYS A 113 -28.71 -8.68 38.45
N CYS A 114 -27.44 -8.63 38.05
CA CYS A 114 -26.62 -9.85 37.93
C CYS A 114 -26.45 -10.55 39.29
N LYS A 115 -26.22 -9.78 40.38
CA LYS A 115 -26.14 -10.35 41.73
C LYS A 115 -27.44 -11.01 42.17
N GLU A 116 -28.58 -10.38 41.89
CA GLU A 116 -29.90 -10.92 42.24
C GLU A 116 -30.23 -12.22 41.49
N LEU A 117 -29.80 -12.34 40.24
CA LEU A 117 -29.96 -13.57 39.46
C LEU A 117 -29.07 -14.71 39.95
N LEU A 118 -27.89 -14.40 40.46
CA LEU A 118 -26.94 -15.40 41.01
C LEU A 118 -27.26 -15.80 42.46
N ALA A 119 -28.12 -15.05 43.14
CA ALA A 119 -28.56 -15.34 44.51
C ALA A 119 -29.81 -16.24 44.59
N LYS A 120 -30.27 -16.76 43.44
CA LYS A 120 -31.31 -17.79 43.32
C LYS A 120 -30.69 -19.13 43.00
#